data_AF-A0A0F9MVT4-F1
#
_entry.id   AF-A0A0F9MVT4-F1
#
_cell.length_a   1.000
_cell.length_b   1.000
_cell.length_c   1.000
_cell.angle_alpha   90.00
_cell.angle_beta   90.00
_cell.angle_gamma   90.00
#
_symmetry.space_group_name_H-M   'P 1'
#
loop_
_entity.id
_entity.type
_entity.pdbx_description
1 polymer ?
#
loop_
_entity_poly.entity_id
_entity_poly.type
_entity_poly.pdbx_seq_one_letter_code
_entity_poly.pdbx_strand_id
1 'polypeptide(L)'
;MKRFTELLKEMGLSDRVAQTMSREVVLKAKKKLRPKGLRTALVTIEDSYRHNGRIRLFIKPGSKATPDSILSRFLQGKKGYPNFETFEIHEAFGLVSSTKIFHCEVKQKPIRSTKVRTSEEEIRYVASQMSKEQREDLIKKLQKSLIVE
;
A
#
# COMPACT_ATOMS: atom_id res chain seq x y z
N MET A 1 -1.37 -47.61 -7.84
CA MET A 1 0.01 -47.17 -8.15
C MET A 1 0.85 -47.31 -6.88
N LYS A 2 1.77 -48.29 -6.80
CA LYS A 2 2.76 -48.36 -5.72
C LYS A 2 3.49 -47.01 -5.62
N ARG A 3 3.68 -46.46 -4.42
CA ARG A 3 4.38 -45.17 -4.27
C ARG A 3 5.81 -45.41 -4.75
N PHE A 4 6.36 -44.54 -5.61
CA PHE A 4 7.72 -44.67 -6.17
C PHE A 4 8.80 -45.00 -5.11
N THR A 5 8.61 -44.53 -3.87
CA THR A 5 9.40 -44.90 -2.69
C THR A 5 9.42 -46.39 -2.37
N GLU A 6 8.30 -47.11 -2.52
CA GLU A 6 8.17 -48.55 -2.24
C GLU A 6 8.97 -49.38 -3.25
N LEU A 7 8.99 -49.00 -4.53
CA LEU A 7 9.84 -49.62 -5.55
C LEU A 7 11.33 -49.44 -5.23
N LEU A 8 11.73 -48.25 -4.76
CA LEU A 8 13.11 -47.98 -4.36
C LEU A 8 13.52 -48.80 -3.12
N LYS A 9 12.59 -49.03 -2.18
CA LYS A 9 12.80 -49.92 -1.03
C LYS A 9 12.93 -51.38 -1.46
N GLU A 10 12.09 -51.85 -2.39
CA GLU A 10 12.17 -53.20 -2.98
C GLU A 10 13.51 -53.43 -3.70
N MET A 11 14.18 -52.37 -4.18
CA MET A 11 15.54 -52.42 -4.74
C MET A 11 16.66 -52.39 -3.69
N GLY A 12 16.34 -52.50 -2.39
CA GLY A 12 17.33 -52.57 -1.30
C GLY A 12 17.82 -51.21 -0.80
N LEU A 13 17.19 -50.09 -1.19
CA LEU A 13 17.54 -48.78 -0.65
C LEU A 13 16.93 -48.58 0.74
N SER A 14 17.72 -47.99 1.65
CA SER A 14 17.22 -47.63 2.96
C SER A 14 16.09 -46.60 2.87
N ASP A 15 15.16 -46.66 3.83
CA ASP A 15 13.98 -45.81 3.88
C ASP A 15 14.27 -44.32 3.66
N ARG A 16 15.34 -43.82 4.29
CA ARG A 16 15.75 -42.41 4.18
C ARG A 16 16.24 -42.07 2.77
N VAL A 17 16.99 -42.97 2.13
CA VAL A 17 17.52 -42.79 0.78
C VAL A 17 16.38 -42.89 -0.24
N ALA A 18 15.51 -43.89 -0.13
CA ALA A 18 14.35 -44.06 -0.99
C ALA A 18 13.41 -42.84 -0.94
N GLN A 19 13.15 -42.29 0.24
CA GLN A 19 12.34 -41.08 0.39
C GLN A 19 13.02 -39.84 -0.21
N THR A 20 14.32 -39.67 0.01
CA THR A 20 15.08 -38.52 -0.50
C THR A 20 15.14 -38.55 -2.03
N MET A 21 15.45 -39.71 -2.62
CA MET A 21 15.46 -39.90 -4.08
C MET A 21 14.08 -39.71 -4.69
N SER A 22 13.02 -40.21 -4.03
CA SER A 22 11.65 -39.99 -4.49
C SER A 22 11.29 -38.50 -4.54
N ARG A 23 11.66 -37.75 -3.50
CA ARG A 23 11.46 -36.29 -3.46
C ARG A 23 12.26 -35.59 -4.54
N GLU A 24 13.51 -35.95 -4.76
CA GLU A 24 14.35 -35.39 -5.82
C GLU A 24 13.77 -35.63 -7.22
N VAL A 25 13.32 -36.85 -7.50
CA VAL A 25 12.74 -37.21 -8.79
C VAL A 25 11.46 -36.41 -9.04
N VAL A 26 10.59 -36.29 -8.02
CA VAL A 26 9.39 -35.44 -8.11
C VAL A 26 9.75 -33.97 -8.32
N LEU A 27 10.76 -33.44 -7.63
CA LEU A 27 11.23 -32.07 -7.81
C LEU A 27 11.83 -31.83 -9.20
N LYS A 28 12.61 -32.77 -9.72
CA LYS A 28 13.19 -32.73 -11.08
C LYS A 28 12.09 -32.82 -12.14
N ALA A 29 11.12 -33.71 -11.98
CA ALA A 29 9.96 -33.83 -12.87
C ALA A 29 9.10 -32.56 -12.86
N LYS A 30 8.79 -32.02 -11.66
CA LYS A 30 8.10 -30.73 -11.52
C LYS A 30 8.87 -29.59 -12.17
N LYS A 31 10.20 -29.55 -12.05
CA LYS A 31 11.03 -28.53 -12.73
C LYS A 31 11.00 -28.68 -14.26
N LYS A 32 10.96 -29.90 -14.79
CA LYS A 32 10.86 -30.17 -16.24
C LYS A 32 9.48 -29.82 -16.82
N LEU A 33 8.41 -30.03 -16.04
CA LEU A 33 7.04 -29.70 -16.41
C LEU A 33 6.69 -28.22 -16.22
N ARG A 34 7.54 -27.44 -15.54
CA ARG A 34 7.38 -25.98 -15.51
C ARG A 34 7.66 -25.43 -16.90
N PRO A 35 6.75 -24.64 -17.49
CA PRO A 35 7.02 -24.00 -18.77
C PRO A 35 8.31 -23.17 -18.67
N LYS A 36 9.30 -23.53 -19.50
CA LYS A 36 10.57 -22.79 -19.64
C LYS A 36 10.24 -21.41 -20.17
N GLY A 37 10.07 -20.44 -19.29
CA GLY A 37 9.61 -19.11 -19.65
C GLY A 37 8.68 -18.46 -18.64
N LEU A 38 8.22 -19.18 -17.61
CA LEU A 38 7.53 -18.55 -16.49
C LEU A 38 8.54 -17.75 -15.66
N ARG A 39 8.90 -16.56 -16.15
CA ARG A 39 9.64 -15.55 -15.39
C ARG A 39 8.77 -15.22 -14.19
N THR A 40 9.04 -15.86 -13.05
CA THR A 40 8.36 -15.46 -11.82
C THR A 40 8.68 -13.99 -11.61
N ALA A 41 7.65 -13.17 -11.42
CA ALA A 41 7.82 -11.74 -11.23
C ALA A 41 8.88 -11.47 -10.14
N LEU A 42 9.81 -10.57 -10.45
CA LEU A 42 10.85 -10.13 -9.51
C LEU A 42 10.25 -9.36 -8.33
N VAL A 43 9.03 -8.85 -8.51
CA VAL A 43 8.25 -8.12 -7.52
C VAL A 43 6.87 -8.76 -7.44
N THR A 44 6.40 -9.05 -6.23
CA THR A 44 5.02 -9.48 -5.97
C THR A 44 4.41 -8.52 -4.95
N ILE A 45 3.16 -8.10 -5.16
CA ILE A 45 2.45 -7.17 -4.28
C ILE A 45 1.23 -7.89 -3.70
N GLU A 46 1.16 -7.95 -2.38
CA GLU A 46 0.00 -8.45 -1.65
C GLU A 46 -0.84 -7.25 -1.19
N ASP A 47 -1.98 -7.05 -1.86
CA ASP A 47 -2.95 -6.00 -1.58
C ASP A 47 -4.00 -6.53 -0.60
N SER A 48 -3.77 -6.35 0.70
CA SER A 48 -4.76 -6.63 1.74
C SER A 48 -5.38 -5.35 2.32
N TYR A 49 -5.16 -4.21 1.65
CA TYR A 49 -5.45 -2.89 2.23
C TYR A 49 -6.92 -2.75 2.63
N ARG A 50 -7.85 -3.28 1.83
CA ARG A 50 -9.30 -3.23 2.13
C ARG A 50 -9.72 -4.05 3.34
N HIS A 51 -8.92 -5.04 3.75
CA HIS A 51 -9.24 -5.94 4.84
C HIS A 51 -8.53 -5.57 6.14
N ASN A 52 -7.28 -5.11 6.07
CA ASN A 52 -6.46 -4.87 7.24
C ASN A 52 -5.55 -3.63 7.12
N GLY A 53 -5.75 -2.78 6.11
CA GLY A 53 -4.96 -1.58 5.90
C GLY A 53 -3.50 -1.82 5.49
N ARG A 54 -3.11 -3.07 5.18
CA ARG A 54 -1.70 -3.43 4.90
C ARG A 54 -1.48 -3.78 3.44
N ILE A 55 -0.35 -3.32 2.93
CA ILE A 55 0.22 -3.77 1.66
C ILE A 55 1.57 -4.42 1.96
N ARG A 56 1.87 -5.55 1.33
CA ARG A 56 3.20 -6.16 1.43
C ARG A 56 3.85 -6.26 0.06
N LEU A 57 5.13 -5.90 0.00
CA LEU A 57 5.96 -6.05 -1.19
C LEU A 57 6.95 -7.20 -0.97
N PHE A 58 7.01 -8.11 -1.93
CA PHE A 58 8.01 -9.17 -2.00
C PHE A 58 8.94 -8.87 -3.16
N ILE A 59 10.19 -8.53 -2.86
CA ILE A 59 11.19 -8.16 -3.85
C ILE A 59 12.27 -9.24 -3.88
N LYS A 60 12.34 -9.96 -5.00
CA LYS A 60 13.35 -10.98 -5.25
C LYS A 60 14.69 -10.33 -5.66
N PRO A 61 15.82 -11.03 -5.45
CA PRO A 61 17.11 -10.61 -5.98
C PRO A 61 17.04 -10.37 -7.48
N GLY A 62 17.67 -9.29 -7.94
CA GLY A 62 17.70 -8.91 -9.36
C GLY A 62 16.61 -7.91 -9.78
N SER A 63 15.69 -7.53 -8.88
CA SER A 63 14.85 -6.35 -9.10
C SER A 63 15.70 -5.07 -9.05
N LYS A 64 15.60 -4.23 -10.09
CA LYS A 64 16.19 -2.88 -10.11
C LYS A 64 15.27 -1.81 -9.53
N ALA A 65 14.00 -2.14 -9.28
CA ALA A 65 13.02 -1.19 -8.79
C ALA A 65 13.08 -1.08 -7.26
N THR A 66 13.05 0.15 -6.75
CA THR A 66 12.99 0.44 -5.31
C THR A 66 11.58 0.20 -4.76
N PRO A 67 11.44 -0.14 -3.46
CA PRO A 67 10.14 -0.31 -2.81
C PRO A 67 9.21 0.90 -3.02
N ASP A 68 9.74 2.12 -2.88
CA ASP A 68 8.99 3.37 -3.08
C ASP A 68 8.45 3.52 -4.50
N SER A 69 9.28 3.20 -5.50
CA SER A 69 8.89 3.25 -6.91
C SER A 69 7.79 2.24 -7.23
N ILE A 70 7.91 1.02 -6.68
CA ILE A 70 6.94 -0.05 -6.85
C ILE A 70 5.60 0.37 -6.24
N LEU A 71 5.62 0.84 -5.00
CA LEU A 71 4.42 1.21 -4.27
C LEU A 71 3.71 2.41 -4.91
N SER A 72 4.47 3.45 -5.27
CA SER A 72 3.93 4.64 -5.93
C SER A 72 3.23 4.30 -7.25
N ARG A 73 3.87 3.49 -8.11
CA ARG A 73 3.24 3.01 -9.36
C ARG A 73 2.03 2.13 -9.12
N PHE A 74 2.06 1.31 -8.07
CA PHE A 74 0.95 0.44 -7.73
C PHE A 74 -0.28 1.22 -7.27
N LEU A 75 -0.08 2.25 -6.46
CA LEU A 75 -1.16 3.07 -5.90
C LEU A 75 -1.68 4.11 -6.91
N GLN A 76 -0.89 4.48 -7.91
CA GLN A 76 -1.29 5.42 -8.95
C GLN A 76 -2.51 4.90 -9.74
N GLY A 77 -3.64 5.59 -9.63
CA GLY A 77 -4.88 5.25 -10.36
C GLY A 77 -5.71 4.11 -9.74
N LYS A 78 -5.32 3.56 -8.59
CA LYS A 78 -6.11 2.55 -7.87
C LYS A 78 -7.33 3.18 -7.20
N LYS A 79 -8.53 2.76 -7.59
CA LYS A 79 -9.79 3.12 -6.92
C LYS A 79 -9.92 2.40 -5.56
N GLY A 80 -10.35 3.15 -4.54
CA GLY A 80 -10.56 2.62 -3.18
C GLY A 80 -9.36 2.78 -2.24
N TYR A 81 -8.32 3.48 -2.70
CA TYR A 81 -7.24 3.97 -1.84
C TYR A 81 -7.49 5.44 -1.51
N PRO A 82 -7.17 5.89 -0.29
CA PRO A 82 -7.28 7.31 0.06
C PRO A 82 -6.35 8.14 -0.82
N ASN A 83 -6.65 9.42 -1.01
CA ASN A 83 -5.68 10.35 -1.59
C ASN A 83 -4.47 10.40 -0.65
N PHE A 84 -3.39 9.72 -1.01
CA PHE A 84 -2.18 9.58 -0.21
C PHE A 84 -1.23 10.77 -0.48
N GLU A 85 -0.62 11.28 0.59
CA GLU A 85 0.48 12.27 0.48
C GLU A 85 1.82 11.57 0.58
N THR A 86 1.91 10.61 1.51
CA THR A 86 3.11 9.89 1.88
C THR A 86 2.79 8.44 2.19
N PHE A 87 3.79 7.57 2.07
CA PHE A 87 3.73 6.18 2.48
C PHE A 87 4.95 5.87 3.32
N GLU A 88 4.78 5.01 4.31
CA GLU A 88 5.89 4.50 5.12
C GLU A 88 6.16 3.05 4.74
N ILE A 89 7.44 2.73 4.53
CA ILE A 89 7.89 1.42 4.11
C ILE A 89 8.85 0.89 5.17
N HIS A 90 8.48 -0.23 5.77
CA HIS A 90 9.28 -0.91 6.78
C HIS A 90 9.73 -2.27 6.25
N GLU A 91 11.03 -2.54 6.27
CA GLU A 91 11.54 -3.87 5.94
C GLU A 91 11.09 -4.86 7.03
N ALA A 92 10.42 -5.94 6.64
CA ALA A 92 9.94 -6.96 7.56
C ALA A 92 11.13 -7.78 8.08
N PHE A 93 11.20 -8.00 9.38
CA PHE A 93 12.22 -8.85 9.96
C PHE A 93 11.90 -10.33 9.68
N GLY A 94 12.73 -10.99 8.87
CA GLY A 94 12.56 -12.40 8.53
C GLY A 94 12.85 -12.69 7.06
N LEU A 95 14.08 -13.14 6.76
CA LEU A 95 14.46 -13.61 5.43
C LEU A 95 13.90 -15.02 5.21
N VAL A 96 12.68 -15.13 4.69
CA VAL A 96 12.20 -16.39 4.12
C VAL A 96 12.73 -16.44 2.69
N SER A 97 13.94 -17.01 2.51
CA SER A 97 14.76 -16.94 1.28
C SER A 97 15.37 -15.58 0.99
N SER A 98 16.19 -15.46 -0.06
CA SER A 98 16.85 -14.21 -0.51
C SER A 98 15.89 -13.10 -0.95
N THR A 99 14.59 -13.24 -0.70
CA THR A 99 13.53 -12.28 -1.03
C THR A 99 13.38 -11.29 0.12
N LYS A 100 13.49 -9.99 -0.16
CA LYS A 100 13.20 -8.93 0.82
C LYS A 100 11.69 -8.70 0.89
N ILE A 101 11.16 -8.58 2.11
CA ILE A 101 9.74 -8.34 2.36
C ILE A 101 9.61 -6.95 2.98
N PHE A 102 8.69 -6.15 2.47
CA PHE A 102 8.39 -4.82 3.00
C PHE A 102 6.92 -4.71 3.39
N HIS A 103 6.66 -4.11 4.55
CA HIS A 103 5.35 -3.65 4.97
C HIS A 103 5.19 -2.19 4.58
N CYS A 104 4.06 -1.88 3.95
CA CYS A 104 3.76 -0.54 3.50
C CYS A 104 2.48 -0.03 4.17
N GLU A 105 2.58 1.13 4.79
CA GLU A 105 1.47 1.85 5.40
C GLU A 105 1.16 3.11 4.58
N VAL A 106 -0.12 3.26 4.20
CA VAL A 106 -0.58 4.40 3.40
C VAL A 106 -1.06 5.49 4.35
N LYS A 107 -0.35 6.61 4.42
CA LYS A 107 -0.79 7.78 5.19
C LYS A 107 -1.76 8.60 4.36
N GLN A 108 -2.95 8.81 4.90
CA GLN A 108 -3.95 9.65 4.26
C GLN A 108 -3.47 11.10 4.28
N LYS A 109 -3.75 11.86 3.21
CA LYS A 109 -3.71 13.31 3.32
C LYS A 109 -4.59 13.72 4.50
N PRO A 110 -4.12 14.60 5.40
CA PRO A 110 -5.03 15.23 6.32
C PRO A 110 -6.17 15.81 5.48
N ILE A 111 -7.41 15.41 5.80
CA ILE A 111 -8.60 16.06 5.25
C ILE A 111 -8.34 17.54 5.53
N ARG A 112 -8.17 18.34 4.47
CA ARG A 112 -7.90 19.78 4.61
C ARG A 112 -8.88 20.27 5.65
N SER A 113 -8.39 20.58 6.86
CA SER A 113 -9.20 21.24 7.86
C SER A 113 -9.76 22.44 7.12
N THR A 114 -11.07 22.55 7.03
CA THR A 114 -11.75 23.75 6.53
C THR A 114 -11.00 24.90 7.17
N LYS A 115 -10.27 25.67 6.35
CA LYS A 115 -9.39 26.74 6.81
C LYS A 115 -10.24 27.55 7.78
N VAL A 116 -9.94 27.50 9.08
CA VAL A 116 -10.67 28.31 10.07
C VAL A 116 -10.39 29.73 9.62
N ARG A 117 -11.40 30.38 9.04
CA ARG A 117 -11.25 31.76 8.58
C ARG A 117 -10.86 32.55 9.81
N THR A 118 -9.81 33.34 9.70
CA THR A 118 -9.52 34.33 10.75
C THR A 118 -10.72 35.26 10.86
N SER A 119 -10.96 35.84 12.04
CA SER A 119 -12.07 36.77 12.24
C SER A 119 -12.10 37.88 11.17
N GLU A 120 -10.94 38.34 10.72
CA GLU A 120 -10.81 39.31 9.62
C GLU A 120 -11.29 38.78 8.25
N GLU A 121 -10.94 37.53 7.91
CA GLU A 121 -11.39 36.90 6.66
C GLU A 121 -12.89 36.62 6.67
N GLU A 122 -13.46 36.28 7.84
CA GLU A 122 -14.89 36.07 8.02
C GLU A 122 -15.66 37.39 7.93
N ILE A 123 -15.16 38.46 8.55
CA ILE A 123 -15.72 39.82 8.43
C ILE A 123 -15.71 40.26 6.96
N ARG A 124 -14.60 40.09 6.23
CA ARG A 124 -14.53 40.44 4.80
C ARG A 124 -15.49 39.60 3.96
N TYR A 125 -15.62 38.31 4.26
CA TYR A 125 -16.55 37.43 3.57
C TYR A 125 -18.00 37.87 3.81
N VAL A 126 -18.41 38.08 5.06
CA VAL A 126 -19.76 38.55 5.41
C VAL A 126 -20.04 39.90 4.76
N ALA A 127 -19.11 40.86 4.85
CA ALA A 127 -19.24 42.15 4.20
C ALA A 127 -19.38 42.04 2.67
N SER A 128 -18.72 41.07 2.03
CA SER A 128 -18.85 40.84 0.58
C SER A 128 -20.23 40.33 0.15
N GLN A 129 -20.93 39.62 1.04
CA GLN A 129 -22.27 39.07 0.77
C GLN A 129 -23.40 40.08 1.02
N MET A 130 -23.13 41.18 1.72
CA MET A 130 -24.13 42.22 1.99
C MET A 130 -24.38 43.11 0.78
N SER A 131 -25.65 43.46 0.55
CA SER A 131 -26.03 44.48 -0.43
C SER A 131 -25.54 45.87 -0.01
N LYS A 132 -25.47 46.82 -0.96
CA LYS A 132 -25.00 48.18 -0.69
C LYS A 132 -25.82 48.86 0.40
N GLU A 133 -27.15 48.68 0.37
CA GLU A 133 -28.09 49.22 1.36
C GLU A 133 -27.87 48.63 2.76
N GLN A 134 -27.60 47.32 2.85
CA GLN A 134 -27.32 46.65 4.12
C GLN A 134 -26.00 47.11 4.74
N ARG A 135 -24.98 47.40 3.92
CA ARG A 135 -23.71 47.96 4.41
C ARG A 135 -23.87 49.39 4.95
N GLU A 136 -24.65 50.22 4.25
CA GLU A 136 -24.91 51.59 4.68
C GLU A 136 -25.71 51.66 5.98
N ASP A 137 -26.69 50.77 6.18
CA ASP A 137 -27.43 50.65 7.44
C ASP A 137 -26.54 50.15 8.60
N LEU A 138 -25.66 49.17 8.34
CA LEU A 138 -24.69 48.69 9.32
C LEU A 138 -23.73 49.80 9.77
N ILE A 139 -23.21 50.60 8.83
CA ILE A 139 -22.32 51.74 9.12
C ILE A 139 -23.06 52.79 9.95
N LYS A 140 -24.30 53.14 9.60
CA LYS A 140 -25.12 54.09 10.38
C LYS A 140 -25.37 53.61 11.81
N LYS A 141 -25.63 52.32 12.00
CA LYS A 141 -25.81 51.72 13.34
C LYS A 141 -24.51 51.73 14.16
N LEU A 142 -23.38 51.38 13.54
CA LEU A 142 -22.06 51.40 14.19
C LEU A 142 -21.63 52.82 14.56
N GLN A 143 -21.86 53.81 13.69
CA GLN A 143 -21.59 55.21 13.98
C GLN A 143 -22.49 55.73 15.11
N LYS A 144 -23.77 55.34 15.16
CA LYS A 144 -24.65 55.70 16.28
C LYS A 144 -24.18 55.10 17.60
N SER A 145 -23.68 53.86 17.63
CA SER A 145 -23.18 53.24 18.86
C SER A 145 -21.86 53.86 19.36
N LEU A 146 -21.06 54.44 18.47
CA LEU A 146 -19.80 55.12 18.82
C LEU A 146 -19.99 56.54 19.38
N ILE A 147 -21.17 57.14 19.23
CA ILE A 147 -21.48 58.50 19.67
C ILE A 147 -22.14 58.50 21.08
N VAL A 148 -22.42 57.33 21.65
CA VAL A 148 -23.08 57.17 22.96
C VAL A 148 -22.08 56.85 24.10
N GLU A 149 -20.77 57.00 23.86
CA GLU A 149 -19.75 57.07 24.93
C GLU A 149 -19.40 58.52 25.27
#